data_AF-X1AQB5-F1
#
_entry.id   AF-X1AQB5-F1
#
_cell.length_a   1.000
_cell.length_b   1.000
_cell.length_c   1.000
_cell.angle_alpha   90.00
_cell.angle_beta   90.00
_cell.angle_gamma   90.00
#
_symmetry.space_group_name_H-M   'P 1'
#
loop_
_entity.id
_entity.type
_entity.pdbx_description
1 polymer ?
#
loop_
_entity_poly.entity_id
_entity_poly.type
_entity_poly.pdbx_seq_one_letter_code
_entity_poly.pdbx_strand_id
1 'polypeptide(L)'
;RIQKKHIFILDDGLASGFTMLAAINMIKKYNPEKIYIAVPTAPLRTVNSIKTEVNEIICPNIREVLRFAVADAYKNWYDVPESEVLEIINSSKFYNIEM
;
A
#
# COMPACT_ATOMS: atom_id res chain seq x y z
N ARG A 1 17.60 4.73 1.28
CA ARG A 1 17.62 5.88 0.34
C ARG A 1 16.73 5.55 -0.85
N ILE A 2 15.73 6.40 -1.16
CA ILE A 2 14.69 6.11 -2.19
C ILE A 2 14.76 7.02 -3.45
N GLN A 3 15.71 7.97 -3.50
CA GLN A 3 15.91 8.88 -4.62
C GLN A 3 16.35 8.13 -5.90
N LYS A 4 15.78 8.50 -7.07
CA LYS A 4 16.04 7.85 -8.37
C LYS A 4 15.88 6.31 -8.33
N LYS A 5 14.90 5.84 -7.57
CA LYS A 5 14.52 4.42 -7.50
C LYS A 5 13.07 4.24 -7.93
N HIS A 6 12.76 3.04 -8.40
CA HIS A 6 11.38 2.58 -8.52
C HIS A 6 10.87 2.19 -7.14
N ILE A 7 9.78 2.80 -6.70
CA ILE A 7 9.21 2.59 -5.37
C ILE A 7 7.89 1.85 -5.51
N PHE A 8 7.74 0.75 -4.78
CA PHE A 8 6.48 0.04 -4.63
C PHE A 8 5.93 0.36 -3.24
N ILE A 9 4.70 0.86 -3.18
CA ILE A 9 3.97 1.07 -1.93
C ILE A 9 2.89 -0.02 -1.86
N LEU A 10 2.88 -0.77 -0.75
CA LEU A 10 2.01 -1.91 -0.55
C LEU A 10 1.07 -1.65 0.63
N ASP A 11 -0.12 -2.22 0.55
CA ASP A 11 -1.12 -2.24 1.62
C ASP A 11 -2.03 -3.46 1.45
N ASP A 12 -2.85 -3.79 2.44
CA ASP A 12 -3.84 -4.89 2.37
C ASP A 12 -5.04 -4.55 1.45
N GLY A 13 -5.27 -3.27 1.21
CA GLY A 13 -6.29 -2.79 0.29
C GLY A 13 -6.38 -1.28 0.26
N LEU A 14 -7.15 -0.75 -0.68
CA LEU A 14 -7.47 0.67 -0.73
C LEU A 14 -8.95 0.86 -0.44
N ALA A 15 -9.29 1.38 0.73
CA ALA A 15 -10.66 1.79 1.04
C ALA A 15 -10.96 3.18 0.46
N SER A 16 -10.73 4.25 1.24
CA SER A 16 -10.84 5.64 0.77
C SER A 16 -9.60 6.13 0.01
N GLY A 17 -8.45 5.51 0.27
CA GLY A 17 -7.17 5.85 -0.36
C GLY A 17 -6.39 6.99 0.30
N PHE A 18 -6.90 7.62 1.37
CA PHE A 18 -6.23 8.79 1.97
C PHE A 18 -4.84 8.49 2.55
N THR A 19 -4.66 7.35 3.23
CA THR A 19 -3.35 6.94 3.74
C THR A 19 -2.34 6.75 2.61
N MET A 20 -2.77 6.10 1.52
CA MET A 20 -1.93 5.90 0.34
C MET A 20 -1.56 7.23 -0.31
N LEU A 21 -2.50 8.18 -0.45
CA LEU A 21 -2.22 9.53 -0.96
C LEU A 21 -1.20 10.28 -0.09
N ALA A 22 -1.32 10.18 1.23
CA ALA A 22 -0.33 10.77 2.15
C ALA A 22 1.06 10.15 1.93
N ALA A 23 1.15 8.82 1.79
CA ALA A 23 2.40 8.13 1.51
C ALA A 23 3.02 8.55 0.16
N ILE A 24 2.22 8.62 -0.90
CA ILE A 24 2.65 9.12 -2.22
C ILE A 24 3.22 10.53 -2.10
N ASN A 25 2.49 11.44 -1.44
CA ASN A 25 2.90 12.83 -1.27
C ASN A 25 4.20 12.97 -0.48
N MET A 26 4.43 12.11 0.51
CA MET A 26 5.70 12.03 1.22
C MET A 26 6.82 11.54 0.30
N ILE A 27 6.60 10.42 -0.40
CA ILE A 27 7.61 9.78 -1.25
C ILE A 27 8.04 10.68 -2.41
N LYS A 28 7.11 11.42 -3.02
CA LYS A 28 7.39 12.39 -4.10
C LYS A 28 8.47 13.42 -3.71
N LYS A 29 8.53 13.82 -2.42
CA LYS A 29 9.54 14.77 -1.92
C LYS A 29 10.98 14.27 -2.03
N TYR A 30 11.17 12.96 -2.16
CA TYR A 30 12.50 12.34 -2.29
C TYR A 30 12.94 12.14 -3.75
N ASN A 31 12.17 12.63 -4.72
CA ASN A 31 12.46 12.52 -6.16
C ASN A 31 12.75 11.06 -6.60
N PRO A 32 11.79 10.12 -6.40
CA PRO A 32 11.88 8.78 -6.95
C PRO A 32 11.83 8.81 -8.48
N GLU A 33 12.26 7.73 -9.12
CA GLU A 33 12.16 7.61 -10.58
C GLU A 33 10.73 7.22 -11.01
N LYS A 34 10.11 6.29 -10.29
CA LYS A 34 8.72 5.84 -10.49
C LYS A 34 8.09 5.42 -9.17
N ILE A 35 6.77 5.57 -9.06
CA ILE A 35 5.96 5.12 -7.93
C ILE A 35 4.91 4.15 -8.44
N TYR A 36 4.83 2.98 -7.82
CA TYR A 36 3.90 1.91 -8.09
C TYR A 36 3.12 1.60 -6.82
N ILE A 37 1.85 1.24 -6.96
CA ILE A 37 1.05 0.70 -5.86
C ILE A 37 0.74 -0.77 -6.15
N ALA A 38 0.85 -1.63 -5.14
CA ALA A 38 0.37 -3.00 -5.22
C ALA A 38 -0.52 -3.31 -4.01
N VAL A 39 -1.80 -3.55 -4.26
CA VAL A 39 -2.79 -3.88 -3.23
C VAL A 39 -3.70 -5.01 -3.68
N PRO A 40 -4.13 -5.93 -2.80
CA PRO A 40 -5.01 -7.03 -3.18
C PRO A 40 -6.40 -6.59 -3.65
N THR A 41 -7.00 -5.56 -3.04
CA THR A 41 -8.41 -5.18 -3.27
C THR A 41 -8.64 -3.67 -3.18
N ALA A 42 -9.55 -3.13 -3.99
CA ALA A 42 -9.94 -1.73 -3.95
C ALA A 42 -11.29 -1.49 -4.64
N PRO A 43 -12.07 -0.45 -4.28
CA PRO A 43 -13.20 -0.05 -5.10
C PRO A 43 -12.72 0.78 -6.29
N LEU A 44 -13.40 0.64 -7.44
CA LEU A 44 -13.03 1.32 -8.69
C LEU A 44 -12.87 2.84 -8.52
N ARG A 45 -13.72 3.47 -7.70
CA ARG A 45 -13.65 4.93 -7.40
C ARG A 45 -12.31 5.35 -6.82
N THR A 46 -11.72 4.53 -5.94
CA THR A 46 -10.47 4.85 -5.24
C THR A 46 -9.26 4.60 -6.14
N VAL A 47 -9.31 3.54 -6.97
CA VAL A 47 -8.29 3.33 -8.00
C VAL A 47 -8.27 4.52 -8.97
N ASN A 48 -9.45 4.97 -9.42
CA ASN A 48 -9.56 6.11 -10.32
C ASN A 48 -9.09 7.43 -9.72
N SER A 49 -9.26 7.65 -8.41
CA SER A 49 -8.79 8.87 -7.75
C SER A 49 -7.28 8.90 -7.51
N ILE A 50 -6.62 7.74 -7.42
CA ILE A 50 -5.17 7.65 -7.15
C ILE A 50 -4.35 7.44 -8.42
N LYS A 51 -4.90 6.86 -9.49
CA LYS A 51 -4.13 6.49 -10.70
C LYS A 51 -3.38 7.66 -11.35
N THR A 52 -3.84 8.89 -11.15
CA THR A 52 -3.17 10.10 -11.67
C THR A 52 -1.94 10.51 -10.87
N GLU A 53 -1.78 9.97 -9.67
CA GLU A 53 -0.71 10.33 -8.74
C GLU A 53 0.53 9.44 -8.84
N VAL A 54 0.41 8.29 -9.51
CA VAL A 54 1.43 7.23 -9.58
C VAL A 54 1.59 6.71 -11.01
N ASN A 55 2.62 5.90 -11.26
CA ASN A 55 2.85 5.31 -12.58
C ASN A 55 1.89 4.17 -12.88
N GLU A 56 1.59 3.32 -11.90
CA GLU A 56 0.68 2.19 -12.07
C GLU A 56 0.13 1.71 -10.73
N ILE A 57 -1.08 1.15 -10.74
CA ILE A 57 -1.72 0.50 -9.61
C ILE A 57 -2.00 -0.96 -10.02
N ILE A 58 -1.37 -1.89 -9.33
CA ILE A 58 -1.60 -3.32 -9.46
C ILE A 58 -2.66 -3.71 -8.43
N CYS A 59 -3.88 -4.00 -8.89
CA CYS A 59 -4.99 -4.43 -8.04
C CYS A 59 -5.81 -5.52 -8.73
N PRO A 60 -5.66 -6.80 -8.35
CA PRO A 60 -6.36 -7.91 -9.02
C PRO A 60 -7.86 -7.98 -8.68
N ASN A 61 -8.28 -7.45 -7.53
CA ASN A 61 -9.69 -7.45 -7.10
C ASN A 61 -10.26 -6.03 -7.03
N ILE A 62 -10.60 -5.47 -8.19
CA ILE A 62 -11.29 -4.18 -8.28
C ILE A 62 -12.80 -4.41 -8.18
N ARG A 63 -13.46 -3.71 -7.26
CA ARG A 63 -14.91 -3.88 -6.98
C ARG A 63 -15.69 -2.61 -7.31
N GLU A 64 -16.76 -2.73 -8.11
CA GLU A 64 -17.67 -1.61 -8.39
C GLU A 64 -18.89 -1.67 -7.46
N VAL A 65 -18.69 -1.20 -6.23
CA VAL A 65 -19.68 -1.31 -5.14
C VAL A 65 -19.83 0.01 -4.38
N LEU A 66 -21.05 0.31 -3.92
CA LEU A 66 -21.32 1.54 -3.14
C LEU A 66 -20.60 1.52 -1.78
N ARG A 67 -20.69 0.40 -1.07
CA ARG A 67 -19.98 0.16 0.21
C ARG A 67 -18.83 -0.81 -0.02
N PHE A 68 -17.70 -0.53 0.63
CA PHE A 68 -16.49 -1.32 0.50
C PHE A 68 -15.78 -1.38 1.84
N ALA A 69 -15.38 -2.58 2.26
CA ALA A 69 -14.41 -2.81 3.31
C ALA A 69 -13.28 -3.69 2.74
N VAL A 70 -12.05 -3.42 3.17
CA VAL A 70 -10.88 -4.25 2.80
C VAL A 70 -11.06 -5.67 3.33
N ALA A 71 -11.49 -5.79 4.59
CA ALA A 71 -11.73 -7.06 5.29
C ALA A 71 -12.60 -8.05 4.50
N ASP A 72 -13.60 -7.56 3.75
CA ASP A 72 -14.48 -8.41 2.93
C ASP A 72 -13.75 -9.26 1.89
N ALA A 73 -12.53 -8.87 1.48
CA ALA A 73 -11.73 -9.62 0.53
C ALA A 73 -10.95 -10.79 1.17
N TYR A 74 -10.92 -10.87 2.50
CA TYR A 74 -10.10 -11.82 3.25
C TYR A 74 -10.98 -12.84 3.97
N LYS A 75 -10.69 -14.13 3.76
CA LYS A 75 -11.35 -15.21 4.52
C LYS A 75 -10.96 -15.17 6.01
N ASN A 76 -9.70 -14.83 6.27
CA ASN A 76 -9.15 -14.67 7.61
C ASN A 76 -8.73 -13.21 7.76
N TRP A 77 -9.55 -12.44 8.50
CA TRP A 77 -9.25 -11.06 8.84
C TRP A 77 -9.00 -10.98 10.35
N TYR A 78 -7.85 -10.44 10.73
CA TYR A 78 -7.47 -10.24 12.12
C TYR A 78 -6.61 -8.98 12.23
N ASP A 79 -6.63 -8.36 13.41
CA ASP A 79 -5.75 -7.24 13.70
C ASP A 79 -4.32 -7.76 13.85
N VAL A 80 -3.39 -7.22 13.07
CA VAL A 80 -1.96 -7.58 13.18
C VAL A 80 -1.39 -6.89 14.43
N PRO A 81 -1.02 -7.64 15.49
CA PRO A 81 -0.50 -7.04 16.71
C PRO A 81 0.90 -6.48 16.48
N GLU A 82 1.29 -5.49 17.29
CA GLU A 82 2.62 -4.89 17.23
C GLU A 82 3.75 -5.94 17.34
N SER A 83 3.56 -6.98 18.16
CA SER A 83 4.53 -8.07 18.30
C SER A 83 4.78 -8.82 16.99
N GLU A 84 3.75 -9.05 16.19
CA GLU A 84 3.87 -9.72 14.89
C GLU A 84 4.55 -8.80 13.88
N VAL A 85 4.23 -7.49 13.89
CA VAL A 85 4.94 -6.50 13.06
C VAL A 85 6.43 -6.49 13.38
N LEU A 86 6.79 -6.45 14.67
CA LEU A 86 8.19 -6.47 15.10
C LEU A 86 8.90 -7.77 14.71
N GLU A 87 8.23 -8.91 14.83
CA GLU A 87 8.76 -10.21 14.38
C GLU A 87 9.05 -10.23 12.88
N ILE A 88 8.13 -9.72 12.05
CA ILE A 88 8.31 -9.61 10.60
C ILE A 88 9.49 -8.68 10.26
N ILE A 89 9.60 -7.53 10.93
CA ILE A 89 10.71 -6.60 10.69
C ILE A 89 12.04 -7.24 11.09
N ASN A 90 12.12 -7.89 12.26
CA ASN A 90 13.34 -8.51 12.76
C ASN A 90 13.79 -9.72 11.91
N SER A 91 12.85 -10.43 11.30
CA SER A 91 13.16 -11.54 10.38
C SER A 91 13.51 -11.07 8.97
N SER A 92 13.33 -9.78 8.65
CA SER A 92 13.64 -9.22 7.34
C SER A 92 15.14 -9.09 7.11
N LYS A 93 15.64 -9.71 6.03
CA LYS A 93 17.03 -9.54 5.56
C LYS A 93 17.37 -8.11 5.08
N PHE A 94 16.36 -7.25 4.96
CA PHE A 94 16.49 -5.88 4.46
C PHE A 94 16.42 -4.83 5.57
N TYR A 95 16.07 -5.23 6.79
CA TYR A 95 15.91 -4.35 7.93
C TYR A 95 16.71 -4.92 9.11
N ASN A 96 17.99 -4.57 9.20
CA ASN A 96 18.78 -4.85 10.40
C ASN A 96 18.45 -3.79 11.45
N ILE A 97 17.62 -4.15 12.43
CA ILE A 97 17.58 -3.39 13.67
C ILE A 97 18.83 -3.80 14.46
N GLU A 98 19.93 -3.07 14.29
CA GLU A 98 20.94 -3.03 15.36
C GLU A 98 20.24 -2.32 16.54
N MET A 99 19.85 -3.09 17.55
CA MET A 99 19.47 -2.55 18.86
C MET A 99 20.72 -2.22 19.66
#